data_AF-A0A7X9B7X3-F1
#
_entry.id   AF-A0A7X9B7X3-F1
#
_cell.length_a   1.000
_cell.length_b   1.000
_cell.length_c   1.000
_cell.angle_alpha   90.00
_cell.angle_beta   90.00
_cell.angle_gamma   90.00
#
_symmetry.space_group_name_H-M   'P 1'
#
loop_
_entity.id
_entity.type
_entity.pdbx_description
1 polymer ?
#
loop_
_entity_poly.entity_id
_entity_poly.type
_entity_poly.pdbx_seq_one_letter_code
_entity_poly.pdbx_strand_id
1 'polypeptide(L)'
;MENFLSSYVLTFSNLIWVNILLALLLVFFERRNPTSTWLWLMVLLFLPVVGFILYLFIGQDMRKKKKFKIKEEEDNYFDVIVADQEKTLSTKEFLKNNLGYRKYDEIIKLNLVGNKAIYTNDNDIELFFSGEDKFRALLNS
;
A
#
# COMPACT_ATOMS: atom_id res chain seq x y z
N MET A 1 20.08 47.95 17.64
CA MET A 1 20.65 47.50 16.34
C MET A 1 21.58 46.30 16.53
N GLU A 2 22.45 46.32 17.55
CA GLU A 2 23.36 45.21 17.90
C GLU A 2 22.66 43.87 18.19
N ASN A 3 21.52 43.88 18.92
CA ASN A 3 20.73 42.67 19.19
C ASN A 3 20.15 42.03 17.92
N PHE A 4 19.86 42.82 16.90
CA PHE A 4 19.40 42.28 15.62
C PHE A 4 20.57 41.65 14.86
N LEU A 5 21.70 42.34 14.77
CA LEU A 5 22.91 41.82 14.12
C LEU A 5 23.42 40.53 14.79
N SER A 6 23.42 40.45 16.13
CA SER A 6 23.80 39.24 16.84
C SER A 6 22.84 38.07 16.57
N SER A 7 21.53 38.34 16.47
CA SER A 7 20.55 37.33 16.08
C SER A 7 20.75 36.82 14.63
N TYR A 8 21.12 37.70 13.70
CA TYR A 8 21.43 37.32 12.31
C TYR A 8 22.71 36.48 12.21
N VAL A 9 23.76 36.86 12.95
CA VAL A 9 25.02 36.10 12.97
C VAL A 9 24.82 34.72 13.59
N LEU A 10 24.05 34.62 14.69
CA LEU A 10 23.74 33.35 15.33
C LEU A 10 22.94 32.41 14.41
N THR A 11 21.93 32.94 13.70
CA THR A 11 21.11 32.15 12.78
C THR A 11 21.90 31.68 11.56
N PHE A 12 22.74 32.53 10.98
CA PHE A 12 23.59 32.16 9.84
C PHE A 12 24.66 31.14 10.23
N SER A 13 25.25 31.27 11.43
CA SER A 13 26.24 30.32 11.95
C SER A 13 25.67 28.91 12.17
N ASN A 14 24.39 28.80 12.55
CA ASN A 14 23.74 27.51 12.81
C ASN A 14 23.01 26.91 11.60
N LEU A 15 22.94 27.63 10.47
CA LEU A 15 22.20 27.22 9.27
C LEU A 15 22.66 25.86 8.72
N ILE A 16 23.97 25.59 8.78
CA ILE A 16 24.56 24.33 8.31
C ILE A 16 24.06 23.13 9.13
N TRP A 17 24.01 23.26 10.46
CA TRP A 17 23.52 22.20 11.34
C TRP A 17 22.04 21.93 11.12
N VAL A 18 21.25 22.98 10.94
CA VAL A 18 19.82 22.86 10.59
C VAL A 18 19.66 22.14 9.25
N ASN A 19 20.47 22.48 8.24
CA ASN A 19 20.38 21.85 6.93
C ASN A 19 20.76 20.36 6.97
N ILE A 20 21.78 19.99 7.75
CA ILE A 20 22.18 18.59 7.96
C ILE A 20 21.03 17.81 8.63
N LEU A 21 20.40 18.38 9.65
CA LEU A 21 19.25 17.75 10.32
C LEU A 21 18.07 17.54 9.35
N LEU A 22 17.76 18.55 8.53
CA LEU A 22 16.69 18.46 7.52
C LEU A 22 17.01 17.42 6.43
N ALA A 23 18.26 17.35 5.98
CA ALA A 23 18.72 16.36 5.01
C ALA A 23 18.60 14.93 5.58
N LEU A 24 18.99 14.72 6.85
CA LEU A 24 18.81 13.44 7.53
C LEU A 24 17.33 13.04 7.59
N LEU A 25 16.47 13.94 8.06
CA LEU A 25 15.03 13.70 8.08
C LEU A 25 14.50 13.31 6.69
N LEU A 26 14.88 14.05 5.65
CA LEU A 26 14.46 13.77 4.28
C LEU A 26 14.86 12.36 3.83
N VAL A 27 16.11 11.94 4.07
CA VAL A 27 16.58 10.60 3.71
C VAL A 27 15.75 9.51 4.39
N PHE A 28 15.38 9.71 5.66
CA PHE A 28 14.51 8.76 6.37
C PHE A 28 13.08 8.74 5.82
N PHE A 29 12.52 9.89 5.43
CA PHE A 29 11.18 9.99 4.84
C PHE A 29 11.11 9.39 3.42
N GLU A 30 12.13 9.58 2.60
CA GLU A 30 12.17 9.21 1.17
C GLU A 30 12.85 7.84 0.90
N ARG A 31 12.82 6.91 1.87
CA ARG A 31 13.53 5.60 1.82
C ARG A 31 13.28 4.73 0.57
N ARG A 32 12.25 5.01 -0.24
CA ARG A 32 11.80 4.15 -1.35
C ARG A 32 12.32 4.54 -2.73
N ASN A 33 12.83 5.76 -2.92
CA ASN A 33 13.31 6.22 -4.22
C ASN A 33 14.67 6.94 -4.10
N PRO A 34 15.79 6.23 -4.36
CA PRO A 34 17.12 6.82 -4.24
C PRO A 34 17.30 7.99 -5.20
N THR A 35 16.75 7.93 -6.42
CA THR A 35 16.86 9.01 -7.42
C THR A 35 16.18 10.29 -6.95
N SER A 36 14.96 10.19 -6.38
CA SER A 36 14.24 11.34 -5.81
C SER A 36 15.01 11.94 -4.62
N THR A 37 15.55 11.08 -3.76
CA THR A 37 16.33 11.49 -2.59
C THR A 37 17.57 12.29 -3.00
N TRP A 38 18.33 11.82 -3.99
CA TRP A 38 19.50 12.54 -4.51
C TRP A 38 19.15 13.92 -5.07
N LEU A 39 18.05 14.04 -5.81
CA LEU A 39 17.57 15.32 -6.34
C LEU A 39 17.26 16.31 -5.21
N TRP A 40 16.50 15.88 -4.19
CA TRP A 40 16.14 16.75 -3.07
C TRP A 40 17.31 17.09 -2.14
N LEU A 41 18.27 16.18 -1.98
CA LEU A 41 19.52 16.48 -1.28
C LEU A 41 20.33 17.56 -2.02
N MET A 42 20.39 17.50 -3.35
CA MET A 42 21.02 18.56 -4.14
C MET A 42 20.29 19.90 -3.97
N VAL A 43 18.96 19.90 -4.04
CA VAL A 43 18.15 21.12 -3.81
C VAL A 43 18.39 21.69 -2.41
N LEU A 44 18.44 20.87 -1.37
CA LEU A 44 18.77 21.29 0.00
C LEU A 44 20.19 21.85 0.13
N LEU A 45 21.14 21.32 -0.64
CA LEU A 45 22.53 21.78 -0.65
C LEU A 45 22.67 23.17 -1.28
N PHE A 46 21.96 23.43 -2.39
CA PHE A 46 21.98 24.74 -3.07
C PHE A 46 21.05 25.78 -2.42
N LEU A 47 19.93 25.35 -1.84
CA LEU A 47 18.90 26.19 -1.24
C LEU A 47 18.54 25.65 0.16
N PRO A 48 19.39 25.91 1.19
CA PRO A 48 19.11 25.48 2.55
C PRO A 48 17.79 26.07 3.04
N VAL A 49 17.03 25.29 3.82
CA VAL A 49 15.69 25.63 4.34
C VAL A 49 14.61 25.74 3.25
N VAL A 50 14.82 26.54 2.20
CA VAL A 50 13.86 26.72 1.08
C VAL A 50 13.63 25.40 0.34
N GLY A 51 14.69 24.62 0.11
CA GLY A 51 14.60 23.30 -0.51
C GLY A 51 13.74 22.32 0.30
N PHE A 52 13.78 22.42 1.64
CA PHE A 52 12.91 21.62 2.51
C PHE A 52 11.43 22.01 2.36
N ILE A 53 11.14 23.31 2.29
CA ILE A 53 9.78 23.80 2.07
C ILE A 53 9.25 23.27 0.72
N LEU A 54 10.04 23.41 -0.34
CA LEU A 54 9.67 22.88 -1.67
C LEU A 54 9.45 21.36 -1.65
N TYR A 55 10.26 20.61 -0.90
CA TYR A 55 10.09 19.18 -0.73
C TYR A 55 8.71 18.84 -0.13
N LEU A 56 8.27 19.56 0.90
CA LEU A 56 6.97 19.30 1.54
C LEU A 56 5.80 19.46 0.57
N PHE A 57 5.89 20.37 -0.41
CA PHE A 57 4.82 20.61 -1.38
C PHE A 57 4.91 19.70 -2.62
N ILE A 58 6.11 19.46 -3.15
CA ILE A 58 6.31 18.84 -4.47
C ILE A 58 6.95 17.46 -4.37
N GLY A 59 7.80 17.24 -3.37
CA GLY A 59 8.66 16.07 -3.26
C GLY A 59 8.03 14.85 -2.62
N GLN A 60 6.91 15.01 -1.91
CA GLN A 60 6.25 13.88 -1.25
C GLN A 60 5.57 12.93 -2.26
N ASP A 61 5.90 11.65 -2.18
CA ASP A 61 5.23 10.60 -2.95
C ASP A 61 3.76 10.42 -2.50
N MET A 62 2.84 11.03 -3.24
CA MET A 62 1.39 10.92 -3.01
C MET A 62 0.80 9.54 -3.38
N ARG A 63 1.57 8.65 -4.03
CA ARG A 63 1.05 7.35 -4.48
C ARG A 63 0.59 6.46 -3.34
N LYS A 64 1.18 6.61 -2.13
CA LYS A 64 0.75 5.85 -0.95
C LYS A 64 -0.71 6.16 -0.60
N LYS A 65 -1.09 7.44 -0.53
CA LYS A 65 -2.46 7.87 -0.20
C LYS A 65 -3.47 7.33 -1.22
N LYS A 66 -3.12 7.38 -2.51
CA LYS A 66 -3.96 6.81 -3.58
C LYS A 66 -4.14 5.29 -3.43
N LYS A 67 -3.07 4.55 -3.16
CA LYS A 67 -3.14 3.09 -2.95
C LYS A 67 -3.99 2.72 -1.74
N PHE A 68 -3.87 3.44 -0.63
CA PHE A 68 -4.70 3.21 0.55
C PHE A 68 -6.17 3.49 0.28
N LYS A 69 -6.49 4.59 -0.41
CA LYS A 69 -7.88 4.91 -0.78
C LYS A 69 -8.51 3.86 -1.70
N ILE A 70 -7.78 3.43 -2.73
CA ILE A 70 -8.26 2.37 -3.64
C ILE A 70 -8.48 1.06 -2.87
N LYS A 71 -7.53 0.70 -2.00
CA LYS A 71 -7.66 -0.50 -1.18
C LYS A 71 -8.84 -0.43 -0.22
N GLU A 72 -9.11 0.72 0.39
CA GLU A 72 -10.26 0.94 1.27
C GLU A 72 -11.59 0.78 0.51
N GLU A 73 -11.68 1.33 -0.71
CA GLU A 73 -12.86 1.15 -1.58
C GLU A 73 -13.07 -0.32 -1.96
N GLU A 74 -12.02 -1.03 -2.35
CA GLU A 74 -12.07 -2.48 -2.64
C GLU A 74 -12.48 -3.28 -1.39
N ASP A 75 -11.87 -3.00 -0.23
CA ASP A 75 -12.14 -3.69 1.02
C ASP A 75 -13.61 -3.58 1.43
N ASN A 76 -14.19 -2.37 1.33
CA ASN A 76 -15.61 -2.12 1.62
C ASN A 76 -16.54 -2.87 0.67
N TYR A 77 -16.18 -2.97 -0.62
CA TYR A 77 -16.97 -3.72 -1.60
C TYR A 77 -16.99 -5.22 -1.27
N PHE A 78 -15.82 -5.79 -0.97
CA PHE A 78 -15.74 -7.20 -0.58
C PHE A 78 -16.44 -7.49 0.74
N ASP A 79 -16.44 -6.58 1.71
CA ASP A 79 -17.12 -6.78 3.00
C ASP A 79 -18.63 -6.98 2.83
N VAL A 80 -19.26 -6.25 1.89
CA VAL A 80 -20.68 -6.43 1.57
C VAL A 80 -20.95 -7.81 0.98
N ILE A 81 -20.11 -8.26 0.04
CA ILE A 81 -20.26 -9.57 -0.61
C ILE A 81 -20.05 -10.70 0.39
N VAL A 82 -19.03 -10.59 1.24
CA VAL A 82 -18.70 -11.58 2.27
C VAL A 82 -19.86 -11.72 3.26
N ALA A 83 -20.45 -10.62 3.71
CA ALA A 83 -21.58 -10.64 4.63
C ALA A 83 -22.83 -11.30 4.02
N ASP A 84 -23.14 -10.99 2.77
CA ASP A 84 -24.27 -11.59 2.06
C ASP A 84 -24.06 -13.10 1.82
N GLN A 85 -22.85 -13.47 1.40
CA GLN A 85 -22.50 -14.86 1.16
C GLN A 85 -22.46 -15.67 2.47
N GLU A 86 -21.94 -15.13 3.58
CA GLU A 86 -21.96 -15.83 4.88
C GLU A 86 -23.40 -16.18 5.29
N LYS A 87 -24.32 -15.23 5.14
CA LYS A 87 -25.75 -15.45 5.45
C LYS A 87 -26.34 -16.54 4.55
N THR A 88 -26.08 -16.48 3.25
CA THR A 88 -26.59 -17.46 2.29
C THR A 88 -26.06 -18.86 2.57
N LEU A 89 -24.75 -19.00 2.80
CA LEU A 89 -24.10 -20.29 3.05
C LEU A 89 -24.52 -20.93 4.38
N SER A 90 -24.86 -20.12 5.39
CA SER A 90 -25.38 -20.60 6.68
C SER A 90 -26.85 -21.06 6.64
N THR A 91 -27.53 -20.87 5.50
CA THR A 91 -28.95 -21.21 5.37
C THR A 91 -29.15 -22.73 5.24
N LYS A 92 -30.12 -23.28 5.98
CA LYS A 92 -30.43 -24.73 5.98
C LYS A 92 -30.72 -25.29 4.58
N GLU A 93 -31.35 -24.50 3.71
CA GLU A 93 -31.64 -24.86 2.33
C GLU A 93 -30.37 -25.02 1.49
N PHE A 94 -29.43 -24.09 1.61
CA PHE A 94 -28.13 -24.17 0.93
C PHE A 94 -27.35 -25.41 1.36
N LEU A 95 -27.27 -25.65 2.68
CA LEU A 95 -26.60 -26.83 3.25
C LEU A 95 -27.26 -28.14 2.80
N LYS A 96 -28.59 -28.14 2.64
CA LYS A 96 -29.35 -29.31 2.18
C LYS A 96 -28.98 -29.67 0.73
N ASN A 97 -28.88 -28.67 -0.13
CA ASN A 97 -28.68 -28.86 -1.58
C ASN A 97 -27.21 -29.04 -1.97
N ASN A 98 -26.25 -28.58 -1.15
CA ASN A 98 -24.82 -28.62 -1.45
C ASN A 98 -24.08 -29.59 -0.52
N LEU A 99 -24.19 -30.90 -0.80
CA LEU A 99 -23.53 -31.94 0.01
C LEU A 99 -21.99 -31.80 0.04
N GLY A 100 -21.38 -31.37 -1.06
CA GLY A 100 -19.94 -31.12 -1.13
C GLY A 100 -19.49 -29.97 -0.23
N TYR A 101 -20.28 -28.90 -0.15
CA TYR A 101 -20.04 -27.77 0.76
C TYR A 101 -20.08 -28.24 2.22
N ARG A 102 -21.10 -29.05 2.58
CA ARG A 102 -21.34 -29.48 3.97
C ARG A 102 -20.16 -30.24 4.60
N LYS A 103 -19.30 -30.86 3.79
CA LYS A 103 -18.11 -31.57 4.27
C LYS A 103 -16.98 -30.62 4.68
N TYR A 104 -16.94 -29.42 4.11
CA TYR A 104 -15.85 -28.45 4.24
C TYR A 104 -16.35 -27.07 4.69
N ASP A 105 -17.55 -26.99 5.27
CA ASP A 105 -18.23 -25.75 5.62
C ASP A 105 -17.41 -24.88 6.57
N GLU A 106 -16.76 -25.48 7.57
CA GLU A 106 -15.87 -24.79 8.51
C GLU A 106 -14.68 -24.13 7.80
N ILE A 107 -14.01 -24.85 6.91
CA ILE A 107 -12.84 -24.33 6.17
C ILE A 107 -13.26 -23.26 5.18
N ILE A 108 -14.38 -23.47 4.48
CA ILE A 108 -14.91 -22.49 3.53
C ILE A 108 -15.30 -21.21 4.29
N LYS A 109 -16.01 -21.35 5.42
CA LYS A 109 -16.39 -20.20 6.26
C LYS A 109 -15.18 -19.48 6.82
N LEU A 110 -14.17 -20.21 7.30
CA LEU A 110 -12.92 -19.64 7.78
C LEU A 110 -12.24 -18.78 6.70
N ASN A 111 -12.16 -19.27 5.47
CA ASN A 111 -11.54 -18.54 4.35
C ASN A 111 -12.41 -17.37 3.88
N LEU A 112 -13.73 -17.52 3.87
CA LEU A 112 -14.66 -16.45 3.52
C LEU A 112 -14.55 -15.27 4.49
N VAL A 113 -14.59 -15.53 5.80
CA VAL A 113 -14.57 -14.48 6.83
C VAL A 113 -13.15 -13.97 7.09
N GLY A 114 -12.17 -14.86 7.16
CA GLY A 114 -10.79 -14.51 7.50
C GLY A 114 -10.00 -13.89 6.35
N ASN A 115 -10.24 -14.35 5.12
CA ASN A 115 -9.45 -13.97 3.94
C ASN A 115 -10.28 -13.28 2.85
N LYS A 116 -11.58 -13.01 3.07
CA LYS A 116 -12.51 -12.53 2.04
C LYS A 116 -12.53 -13.41 0.79
N ALA A 117 -12.24 -14.71 0.94
CA ALA A 117 -12.18 -15.66 -0.16
C ALA A 117 -13.59 -16.18 -0.47
N ILE A 118 -14.19 -15.59 -1.51
CA ILE A 118 -15.55 -15.92 -1.97
C ILE A 118 -15.62 -17.40 -2.36
N TYR A 119 -16.64 -18.09 -1.85
CA TYR A 119 -16.95 -19.46 -2.26
C TYR A 119 -17.55 -19.45 -3.68
N THR A 120 -16.95 -20.21 -4.59
CA THR A 120 -17.51 -20.50 -5.91
C THR A 120 -17.75 -22.00 -6.08
N ASN A 121 -18.79 -22.35 -6.83
CA ASN A 121 -19.12 -23.72 -7.23
C ASN A 121 -19.17 -23.81 -8.76
N ASP A 122 -19.30 -25.04 -9.27
CA ASP A 122 -19.42 -25.31 -10.70
C ASP A 122 -18.27 -24.74 -11.55
N ASN A 123 -17.06 -24.74 -10.97
CA ASN A 123 -15.85 -24.29 -11.66
C ASN A 123 -15.35 -25.37 -12.64
N ASP A 124 -14.90 -24.94 -13.81
CA ASP A 124 -14.12 -25.78 -14.72
C ASP A 124 -12.64 -25.75 -14.31
N ILE A 125 -11.99 -26.91 -14.29
CA ILE A 125 -10.64 -27.07 -13.73
C ILE A 125 -9.75 -27.79 -14.73
N GLU A 126 -8.73 -27.10 -15.20
CA GLU A 126 -7.63 -27.69 -15.95
C GLU A 126 -6.41 -27.89 -15.04
N LEU A 127 -5.83 -29.09 -15.04
CA LEU A 127 -4.69 -29.45 -14.19
C LEU A 127 -3.41 -29.53 -15.01
N PHE A 128 -2.39 -28.79 -14.59
CA PHE A 128 -1.06 -28.83 -15.19
C PHE A 128 -0.07 -29.53 -14.26
N PHE A 129 0.61 -30.55 -14.76
CA PHE A 129 1.61 -31.31 -14.00
C PHE A 129 3.05 -30.94 -14.35
N SER A 130 3.25 -30.14 -15.40
CA SER A 130 4.55 -29.60 -15.79
C SER A 130 4.51 -28.07 -15.92
N GLY A 131 5.66 -27.44 -15.67
CA GLY A 131 5.81 -26.00 -15.87
C GLY A 131 5.66 -25.61 -17.34
N GLU A 132 6.16 -26.45 -18.25
CA GLU A 132 6.06 -26.20 -19.70
C GLU A 132 4.60 -26.11 -20.16
N ASP A 133 3.76 -27.07 -19.73
CA ASP A 133 2.34 -27.10 -20.09
C ASP A 133 1.61 -25.88 -19.51
N LYS A 134 1.88 -25.52 -18.25
CA LYS A 134 1.31 -24.33 -17.60
C LYS A 134 1.69 -23.05 -18.35
N PHE A 135 2.96 -22.85 -18.67
CA PHE A 135 3.42 -21.63 -19.35
C PHE A 135 2.91 -21.57 -20.78
N ARG A 136 2.81 -22.71 -21.47
CA ARG A 136 2.21 -22.80 -22.80
C ARG A 136 0.73 -22.41 -22.78
N ALA A 137 -0.05 -22.89 -21.83
CA ALA A 137 -1.44 -22.50 -21.66
C ALA A 137 -1.59 -21.00 -21.33
N LEU A 138 -0.77 -20.48 -20.42
CA LEU A 138 -0.78 -19.05 -20.05
C LEU A 138 -0.43 -18.10 -21.21
N LEU A 139 0.44 -18.53 -22.13
CA LEU A 139 0.78 -17.73 -23.31
C LEU A 139 -0.29 -17.77 -24.40
N ASN A 140 -1.16 -18.78 -24.38
CA ASN A 140 -2.23 -18.97 -25.35
C ASN A 140 -3.62 -18.52 -24.83
N SER A 141 -3.72 -18.07 -23.58
CA SER A 141 -4.93 -17.53 -22.95
C SER A 141 -5.12 -16.05 -23.25
#